data_AF-A0A948QCU5-F1
#
_entry.id   AF-A0A948QCU5-F1
#
_cell.length_a   1.000
_cell.length_b   1.000
_cell.length_c   1.000
_cell.angle_alpha   90.00
_cell.angle_beta   90.00
_cell.angle_gamma   90.00
#
_symmetry.space_group_name_H-M   'P 1'
#
loop_
_entity.id
_entity.type
_entity.pdbx_description
1 polymer ?
#
loop_
_entity_poly.entity_id
_entity_poly.type
_entity_poly.pdbx_seq_one_letter_code
_entity_poly.pdbx_strand_id
1 'polypeptide(L)' 'KNDVEVGKIIKKWSGLGKEAFTDADNFNITFPQGIDVKQKAILLGALFLIDLLYFEK' A
#
# COMPACT_ATOMS: atom_id res chain seq x y z
N LYS A 1 14.42 -20.12 -7.65
CA LYS A 1 13.24 -19.74 -6.84
C LYS A 1 12.51 -18.72 -7.69
N ASN A 2 11.33 -19.06 -8.21
CA ASN A 2 10.58 -18.13 -9.05
C ASN A 2 9.90 -17.14 -8.09
N ASP A 3 10.50 -15.97 -7.88
CA ASP A 3 9.86 -14.89 -7.13
C ASP A 3 8.70 -14.37 -7.98
N VAL A 4 7.52 -14.95 -7.74
CA VAL A 4 6.28 -14.50 -8.37
C VAL A 4 5.83 -13.24 -7.63
N GLU A 5 5.83 -12.12 -8.34
CA GLU A 5 5.29 -10.87 -7.81
C GLU A 5 3.80 -11.05 -7.50
N VAL A 6 3.43 -10.93 -6.22
CA VAL A 6 2.04 -11.06 -5.77
C VAL A 6 1.30 -9.72 -5.75
N GLY A 7 1.99 -8.61 -5.94
CA GLY A 7 1.42 -7.26 -5.99
C GLY A 7 2.40 -6.20 -5.53
N LYS A 8 2.01 -4.94 -5.68
CA LYS A 8 2.88 -3.79 -5.40
C LYS A 8 2.13 -2.72 -4.61
N ILE A 9 2.70 -2.31 -3.47
CA ILE A 9 2.22 -1.19 -2.65
C ILE A 9 3.13 0.01 -2.90
N ILE A 10 2.56 1.17 -3.20
CA ILE A 10 3.29 2.41 -3.46
C ILE A 10 2.65 3.55 -2.68
N LYS A 11 3.44 4.25 -1.85
CA LYS A 11 3.05 5.55 -1.29
C LYS A 11 3.11 6.60 -2.40
N LYS A 12 1.99 7.24 -2.72
CA LYS A 12 1.96 8.42 -3.58
C LYS A 12 2.29 9.64 -2.73
N TRP A 13 3.46 10.20 -2.98
CA TRP A 13 3.84 11.49 -2.43
C TRP A 13 3.17 12.60 -3.24
N SER A 14 2.32 13.42 -2.61
CA SER A 14 1.57 14.49 -3.28
C SER A 14 2.31 15.83 -3.31
N GLY A 15 3.57 15.85 -2.84
CA GLY A 15 4.45 17.02 -2.80
C GLY A 15 4.43 17.76 -1.46
N LEU A 16 5.49 18.54 -1.20
CA LEU A 16 5.73 19.31 0.04
C LEU A 16 4.55 20.20 0.50
N GLY A 17 3.68 20.63 -0.43
CA GLY A 17 2.61 21.59 -0.14
C GLY A 17 1.24 20.97 0.15
N LYS A 18 0.99 19.70 -0.21
CA LYS A 18 -0.31 19.03 0.01
C LYS A 18 -0.31 18.10 1.21
N GLU A 19 0.86 17.66 1.66
CA GLU A 19 1.01 16.88 2.90
C GLU A 19 0.71 17.70 4.16
N ALA A 20 0.81 19.03 4.10
CA ALA A 20 0.53 19.90 5.25
C ALA A 20 -0.96 20.07 5.58
N PHE A 21 -1.88 19.64 4.71
CA PHE A 21 -3.32 19.94 4.84
C PHE A 21 -4.23 18.72 4.99
N THR A 22 -3.72 17.50 4.85
CA THR A 22 -4.47 16.27 5.14
C THR A 22 -3.55 15.22 5.74
N ASP A 23 -3.84 14.77 6.96
CA ASP A 23 -3.19 13.67 7.70
C ASP A 23 -3.39 12.28 7.04
N ALA A 24 -3.87 12.26 5.79
CA ALA A 24 -4.23 11.05 5.08
C ALA A 24 -3.11 10.63 4.12
N ASP A 25 -2.46 9.52 4.42
CA ASP A 25 -1.48 8.91 3.53
C ASP A 25 -2.15 8.28 2.31
N ASN A 26 -1.63 8.63 1.13
CA ASN A 26 -2.18 8.15 -0.13
C ASN A 26 -1.38 6.94 -0.63
N PHE A 27 -1.92 5.73 -0.46
CA PHE A 27 -1.30 4.51 -0.99
C PHE A 27 -2.05 3.98 -2.21
N ASN A 28 -1.32 3.29 -3.09
CA ASN A 28 -1.90 2.53 -4.20
C ASN A 28 -1.41 1.10 -4.10
N ILE A 29 -2.33 0.16 -4.31
CA ILE A 29 -2.03 -1.26 -4.46
C ILE A 29 -2.33 -1.67 -5.89
N THR A 30 -1.35 -2.30 -6.55
CA THR A 30 -1.52 -2.93 -7.87
C THR A 30 -1.51 -4.43 -7.71
N PHE A 31 -2.49 -5.08 -8.33
CA PHE A 31 -2.65 -6.53 -8.33
C PHE A 31 -2.38 -7.09 -9.73
N PRO A 32 -1.53 -8.12 -9.87
CA PRO A 32 -1.38 -8.83 -11.13
C PRO A 32 -2.68 -9.57 -11.51
N GLN A 33 -2.86 -9.80 -12.81
CA GLN A 33 -4.02 -10.53 -13.32
C GLN A 33 -4.01 -11.99 -12.80
N GLY A 34 -5.16 -12.46 -12.32
CA GLY A 34 -5.29 -13.83 -11.80
C GLY A 34 -4.85 -14.02 -10.35
N ILE A 35 -4.56 -12.94 -9.62
CA ILE A 35 -4.28 -13.04 -8.18
C ILE A 35 -5.49 -13.58 -7.40
N ASP A 36 -5.23 -14.44 -6.41
CA ASP A 36 -6.25 -15.00 -5.53
C ASP A 36 -6.81 -13.94 -4.55
N VAL A 37 -8.06 -14.11 -4.14
CA VAL A 37 -8.73 -13.20 -3.19
C VAL A 37 -7.99 -13.16 -1.84
N LYS A 38 -7.41 -14.28 -1.37
CA LYS A 38 -6.64 -14.29 -0.12
C LYS A 38 -5.37 -13.46 -0.23
N GLN A 39 -4.69 -13.50 -1.37
CA GLN A 39 -3.48 -12.70 -1.59
C GLN A 39 -3.81 -11.19 -1.64
N LYS A 40 -4.96 -10.81 -2.22
CA LYS A 40 -5.46 -9.43 -2.13
C LYS A 40 -5.69 -9.01 -0.69
N ALA A 41 -6.33 -9.86 0.12
CA ALA A 41 -6.58 -9.60 1.53
C ALA A 41 -5.28 -9.44 2.33
N ILE A 42 -4.27 -10.29 2.06
CA ILE A 42 -2.95 -10.19 2.69
C ILE A 42 -2.27 -8.86 2.36
N LEU A 43 -2.30 -8.44 1.09
CA LEU A 43 -1.70 -7.16 0.67
C LEU A 43 -2.41 -5.95 1.28
N LEU A 44 -3.74 -6.01 1.43
CA LEU A 44 -4.50 -4.98 2.16
C LEU A 44 -4.12 -4.96 3.64
N GLY A 45 -4.02 -6.12 4.29
CA GLY A 45 -3.55 -6.20 5.68
C GLY A 45 -2.12 -5.66 5.86
N ALA A 46 -1.23 -5.96 4.91
CA ALA A 46 0.13 -5.42 4.90
C ALA A 46 0.14 -3.90 4.72
N LEU A 47 -0.73 -3.35 3.86
CA LEU A 47 -0.89 -1.90 3.71
C LEU A 47 -1.29 -1.26 5.04
N PHE A 48 -2.33 -1.77 5.72
CA PHE A 48 -2.74 -1.23 7.03
C PHE A 48 -1.64 -1.36 8.08
N LEU A 49 -0.91 -2.47 8.10
CA LEU A 49 0.20 -2.65 9.05
C LEU A 49 1.32 -1.64 8.83
N ILE A 50 1.68 -1.36 7.57
CA ILE A 50 2.69 -0.35 7.23
C ILE A 50 2.21 1.03 7.67
N ASP A 51 0.95 1.36 7.43
CA ASP A 51 0.34 2.63 7.83
C ASP A 51 0.40 2.82 9.35
N LEU A 52 -0.07 1.82 10.11
CA LEU A 52 -0.08 1.83 11.58
C LEU A 52 1.30 1.91 12.23
N LEU A 53 2.32 1.30 11.62
CA LEU A 53 3.66 1.26 12.21
C LEU A 53 4.50 2.50 11.92
N TYR A 54 4.24 3.19 10.80
CA TYR A 54 5.13 4.24 10.29
C TYR A 54 4.48 5.61 10.12
N PHE A 55 3.15 5.68 10.01
CA PHE A 55 2.45 6.91 9.65
C PHE A 55 1.35 7.30 10.64
N GLU A 56 0.66 6.33 11.25
CA GLU A 56 -0.17 6.64 12.42
C GLU A 56 0.68 6.84 13.69
N LYS A 57 0.24 7.76 14.55
CA LYS A 57 0.84 8.09 15.85
C LYS A 57 -0.20 8.01 16.96
#